data_AF-A0A7Y5B2M3-F1
#
_entry.id   AF-A0A7Y5B2M3-F1
#
_cell.length_a   1.000
_cell.length_b   1.000
_cell.length_c   1.000
_cell.angle_alpha   90.00
_cell.angle_beta   90.00
_cell.angle_gamma   90.00
#
_symmetry.space_group_name_H-M   'P 1'
#
loop_
_entity.id
_entity.type
_entity.pdbx_description
1 polymer ?
#
loop_
_entity_poly.entity_id
_entity_poly.type
_entity_poly.pdbx_seq_one_letter_code
_entity_poly.pdbx_strand_id
1 'polypeptide(L)'
;MRTFTMHMRIAMAALTALALTVSPGLAQHDDDLQLSHDGIRLEIVEPDEITDDNILELEFEELIPGLLWGVELGFEIFHSNGLPTLQRAMVQQRWIAPGLFGTIEGEIDPIFGEGLPGSLLLDQNRDHAHVVFTTTQLGEKWFRFRLEGGLAADGTRLFDSKDYWIAITPEPASMFALATGLGGLALARRRLNRK
;
A
#
# COMPACT_ATOMS: atom_id res chain seq x y z
N MET A 1 5.92 26.60 -1.22
CA MET A 1 5.58 25.20 -1.56
C MET A 1 5.71 24.19 -0.41
N ARG A 2 6.38 24.48 0.73
CA ARG A 2 6.52 23.52 1.84
C ARG A 2 5.30 23.38 2.77
N THR A 3 4.44 24.39 2.85
CA THR A 3 3.28 24.38 3.76
C THR A 3 2.11 23.55 3.23
N PHE A 4 1.89 23.54 1.91
CA PHE A 4 0.81 22.76 1.27
C PHE A 4 0.98 21.25 1.49
N THR A 5 2.20 20.74 1.37
CA THR A 5 2.54 19.32 1.60
C THR A 5 2.32 18.89 3.06
N MET A 6 2.56 19.78 4.03
CA MET A 6 2.36 19.46 5.45
C MET A 6 0.87 19.37 5.83
N HIS A 7 0.01 20.26 5.32
CA HIS A 7 -1.42 20.22 5.62
C HIS A 7 -2.10 19.00 4.99
N MET A 8 -1.68 18.63 3.77
CA MET A 8 -2.19 17.45 3.09
C MET A 8 -1.81 16.16 3.82
N ARG A 9 -0.58 16.08 4.38
CA ARG A 9 -0.15 14.95 5.22
C ARG A 9 -0.98 14.79 6.46
N ILE A 10 -1.19 15.87 7.21
CA ILE A 10 -1.98 15.85 8.44
C ILE A 10 -3.43 15.47 8.13
N ALA A 11 -3.99 16.00 7.04
CA ALA A 11 -5.34 15.66 6.59
C ALA A 11 -5.45 14.18 6.20
N MET A 12 -4.49 13.63 5.45
CA MET A 12 -4.48 12.21 5.08
C MET A 12 -4.29 11.30 6.30
N ALA A 13 -3.33 11.60 7.18
CA ALA A 13 -3.12 10.87 8.43
C ALA A 13 -4.40 10.81 9.28
N ALA A 14 -5.07 11.95 9.46
CA ALA A 14 -6.33 12.01 10.19
C ALA A 14 -7.47 11.24 9.49
N LEU A 15 -7.53 11.29 8.16
CA LEU A 15 -8.56 10.62 7.38
C LEU A 15 -8.37 9.10 7.36
N THR A 16 -7.12 8.62 7.22
CA THR A 16 -6.75 7.21 7.31
C THR A 16 -7.01 6.68 8.71
N ALA A 17 -6.58 7.41 9.76
CA ALA A 17 -6.87 7.04 11.15
C ALA A 17 -8.37 6.95 11.41
N LEU A 18 -9.17 7.91 10.91
CA LEU A 18 -10.64 7.85 11.02
C LEU A 18 -11.19 6.63 10.29
N ALA A 19 -10.76 6.36 9.05
CA ALA A 19 -11.23 5.24 8.24
C ALA A 19 -10.97 3.88 8.91
N LEU A 20 -9.76 3.69 9.47
CA LEU A 20 -9.40 2.46 10.18
C LEU A 20 -10.25 2.23 11.45
N THR A 21 -10.82 3.27 12.06
CA THR A 21 -11.72 3.11 13.21
C THR A 21 -13.15 2.72 12.82
N VAL A 22 -13.59 3.01 11.59
CA VAL A 22 -14.98 2.81 11.14
C VAL A 22 -15.18 1.62 10.22
N SER A 23 -14.08 1.07 9.66
CA SER A 23 -14.10 -0.05 8.72
C SER A 23 -13.36 -1.26 9.28
N PRO A 24 -14.00 -2.07 10.15
CA PRO A 24 -13.40 -3.32 10.62
C PRO A 24 -13.42 -4.34 9.47
N GLY A 25 -12.26 -4.59 8.88
CA GLY A 25 -12.09 -5.54 7.77
C GLY A 25 -11.97 -4.83 6.42
N LEU A 26 -10.86 -4.12 6.22
CA LEU A 26 -10.36 -3.83 4.88
C LEU A 26 -10.21 -5.14 4.10
N ALA A 27 -10.29 -5.08 2.76
CA ALA A 27 -9.72 -6.11 1.90
C ALA A 27 -8.24 -6.21 2.26
N GLN A 28 -7.97 -7.15 3.16
CA GLN A 28 -6.67 -7.74 3.32
C GLN A 28 -6.43 -8.50 2.02
N HIS A 29 -5.34 -8.16 1.33
CA HIS A 29 -4.86 -9.09 0.32
C HIS A 29 -4.51 -10.40 1.02
N ASP A 30 -5.09 -11.51 0.56
CA ASP A 30 -5.03 -12.80 1.27
C ASP A 30 -3.59 -13.30 1.48
N ASP A 31 -2.64 -12.83 0.67
CA ASP A 31 -1.22 -13.18 0.75
C ASP A 31 -0.32 -11.97 1.06
N ASP A 32 0.44 -12.06 2.15
CA ASP A 32 1.48 -11.10 2.53
C ASP A 32 2.72 -11.25 1.64
N LEU A 33 3.44 -10.15 1.42
CA LEU A 33 4.73 -10.22 0.74
C LEU A 33 5.76 -10.82 1.67
N GLN A 34 6.24 -12.02 1.37
CA GLN A 34 7.24 -12.69 2.18
C GLN A 34 8.65 -12.40 1.66
N LEU A 35 9.46 -11.78 2.50
CA LEU A 35 10.81 -11.35 2.23
C LEU A 35 11.81 -12.41 2.68
N SER A 36 12.69 -12.80 1.79
CA SER A 36 13.77 -13.74 2.03
C SER A 36 14.99 -13.36 1.19
N HIS A 37 15.81 -14.34 0.83
CA HIS A 37 16.94 -14.17 -0.06
C HIS A 37 17.11 -15.38 -0.99
N ASP A 38 17.53 -15.12 -2.23
CA ASP A 38 18.08 -16.13 -3.13
C ASP A 38 19.60 -15.97 -3.21
N GLY A 39 20.30 -16.99 -2.74
CA GLY A 39 21.74 -16.95 -2.53
C GLY A 39 22.15 -15.76 -1.65
N ILE A 40 22.75 -14.75 -2.29
CA ILE A 40 23.30 -13.55 -1.63
C ILE A 40 22.50 -12.27 -1.89
N ARG A 41 21.28 -12.37 -2.41
CA ARG A 41 20.45 -11.22 -2.78
C ARG A 41 19.10 -11.29 -2.07
N LEU A 42 18.61 -10.14 -1.59
CA LEU A 42 17.24 -10.02 -1.08
C LEU A 42 16.20 -10.30 -2.16
N GLU A 43 15.12 -10.98 -1.80
CA GLU A 43 14.04 -11.34 -2.71
C GLU A 43 12.69 -11.44 -1.99
N ILE A 44 11.61 -11.23 -2.75
CA ILE A 44 10.25 -11.62 -2.36
C ILE A 44 10.05 -13.05 -2.86
N VAL A 45 9.75 -13.96 -1.94
CA VAL A 45 9.57 -15.38 -2.25
C VAL A 45 8.10 -15.78 -2.35
N GLU A 46 7.19 -15.01 -1.75
CA GLU A 46 5.74 -15.18 -1.89
C GLU A 46 5.05 -13.79 -1.95
N PRO A 47 3.92 -13.66 -2.67
CA PRO A 47 3.33 -14.67 -3.56
C PRO A 47 4.19 -14.86 -4.83
N ASP A 48 4.10 -16.05 -5.43
CA ASP A 48 4.78 -16.40 -6.69
C ASP A 48 4.47 -15.43 -7.85
N GLU A 49 3.41 -14.64 -7.71
CA GLU A 49 2.95 -13.64 -8.65
C GLU A 49 3.91 -12.46 -8.78
N ILE A 50 4.73 -12.15 -7.78
CA ILE A 50 5.78 -11.14 -7.88
C ILE A 50 7.07 -11.78 -8.42
N THR A 51 7.24 -11.73 -9.74
CA THR A 51 8.47 -12.18 -10.42
C THR A 51 9.19 -11.04 -11.14
N ASP A 52 10.23 -11.36 -11.94
CA ASP A 52 10.92 -10.37 -12.79
C ASP A 52 9.97 -9.72 -13.82
N ASP A 53 8.93 -10.44 -14.25
CA ASP A 53 8.07 -10.06 -15.37
C ASP A 53 6.64 -9.71 -14.96
N ASN A 54 6.29 -9.88 -13.68
CA ASN A 54 4.92 -9.74 -13.20
C ASN A 54 4.79 -8.61 -12.18
N ILE A 55 3.58 -8.03 -12.13
CA ILE A 55 3.18 -6.97 -11.21
C ILE A 55 2.12 -7.56 -10.29
N LEU A 56 2.20 -7.26 -8.99
CA LEU A 56 1.10 -7.58 -8.09
C LEU A 56 -0.04 -6.59 -8.31
N GLU A 57 -1.23 -7.10 -8.59
CA GLU A 57 -2.44 -6.31 -8.77
C GLU A 57 -3.28 -6.39 -7.50
N LEU A 58 -3.58 -5.22 -6.94
CA LEU A 58 -4.43 -5.05 -5.77
C LEU A 58 -5.66 -4.24 -6.16
N GLU A 59 -6.73 -4.37 -5.39
CA GLU A 59 -7.96 -3.60 -5.58
C GLU A 59 -8.19 -2.63 -4.43
N PHE A 60 -8.55 -1.39 -4.75
CA PHE A 60 -9.00 -0.42 -3.77
C PHE A 60 -10.42 -0.75 -3.31
N GLU A 61 -10.62 -0.73 -2.01
CA GLU A 61 -11.93 -0.64 -1.39
C GLU A 61 -12.27 0.78 -0.98
N GLU A 62 -13.57 1.03 -0.85
CA GLU A 62 -14.08 2.31 -0.34
C GLU A 62 -14.12 2.31 1.19
N LEU A 63 -13.22 3.07 1.81
CA LEU A 63 -13.10 3.12 3.27
C LEU A 63 -14.04 4.15 3.88
N ILE A 64 -14.17 5.29 3.20
CA ILE A 64 -15.15 6.32 3.51
C ILE A 64 -15.90 6.64 2.21
N PRO A 65 -17.23 6.43 2.16
CA PRO A 65 -18.03 6.62 0.97
C PRO A 65 -17.77 7.93 0.24
N GLY A 66 -17.29 7.84 -1.00
CA GLY A 66 -16.99 8.93 -1.92
C GLY A 66 -15.78 9.80 -1.55
N LEU A 67 -15.03 9.44 -0.51
CA LEU A 67 -13.99 10.30 0.07
C LEU A 67 -12.62 9.62 0.17
N LEU A 68 -12.56 8.39 0.63
CA LEU A 68 -11.31 7.68 0.85
C LEU A 68 -11.41 6.25 0.36
N TRP A 69 -10.43 5.86 -0.45
CA TRP A 69 -10.23 4.49 -0.87
C TRP A 69 -8.92 3.97 -0.33
N GLY A 70 -8.83 2.67 -0.08
CA GLY A 70 -7.60 2.05 0.37
C GLY A 70 -7.58 0.55 0.22
N VAL A 71 -6.39 0.01 0.40
CA VAL A 71 -6.09 -1.42 0.37
C VAL A 71 -5.00 -1.69 1.38
N GLU A 72 -5.01 -2.87 1.97
CA GLU A 72 -4.00 -3.31 2.92
C GLU A 72 -3.02 -4.28 2.25
N LEU A 73 -1.73 -4.12 2.55
CA LEU A 73 -0.67 -5.01 2.09
C LEU A 73 0.28 -5.34 3.23
N GLY A 74 0.42 -6.63 3.55
CA GLY A 74 1.39 -7.10 4.52
C GLY A 74 2.78 -7.31 3.93
N PHE A 75 3.78 -7.10 4.78
CA PHE A 75 5.18 -7.44 4.53
C PHE A 75 5.68 -8.28 5.70
N GLU A 76 6.20 -9.46 5.41
CA GLU A 76 6.63 -10.45 6.41
C GLU A 76 8.04 -10.96 6.10
N ILE A 77 8.84 -11.25 7.13
CA ILE A 77 10.06 -12.05 6.97
C ILE A 77 9.66 -13.52 6.80
N PHE A 78 10.11 -14.15 5.72
CA PHE A 78 9.83 -15.56 5.47
C PHE A 78 10.45 -16.47 6.55
N HIS A 79 9.68 -17.46 6.99
CA HIS A 79 10.09 -18.46 7.97
C HIS A 79 10.27 -19.84 7.34
N SER A 80 11.50 -20.33 7.28
CA SER A 80 11.81 -21.70 6.84
C SER A 80 11.87 -22.63 8.04
N ASN A 81 11.00 -23.64 8.10
CA ASN A 81 10.89 -24.58 9.22
C ASN A 81 10.72 -23.89 10.59
N GLY A 82 9.97 -22.79 10.61
CA GLY A 82 9.71 -22.00 11.82
C GLY A 82 10.88 -21.11 12.27
N LEU A 83 11.92 -20.95 11.45
CA LEU A 83 13.04 -20.05 11.71
C LEU A 83 13.06 -18.92 10.67
N PRO A 84 13.29 -17.67 11.08
CA PRO A 84 13.34 -16.55 10.15
C PRO A 84 14.54 -16.71 9.22
N THR A 85 14.35 -16.44 7.94
CA THR A 85 15.42 -16.46 6.93
C THR A 85 16.28 -15.19 6.95
N LEU A 86 15.72 -14.09 7.47
CA LEU A 86 16.38 -12.80 7.58
C LEU A 86 16.42 -12.35 9.05
N GLN A 87 17.50 -11.69 9.44
CA GLN A 87 17.52 -10.89 10.68
C GLN A 87 16.92 -9.49 10.44
N ARG A 88 17.01 -9.00 9.20
CA ARG A 88 16.61 -7.65 8.82
C ARG A 88 16.44 -7.49 7.31
N ALA A 89 15.44 -6.70 6.89
CA ALA A 89 15.34 -6.10 5.57
C ALA A 89 14.64 -4.73 5.63
N MET A 90 14.95 -3.83 4.69
CA MET A 90 14.26 -2.55 4.53
C MET A 90 13.45 -2.56 3.23
N VAL A 91 12.15 -2.32 3.30
CA VAL A 91 11.31 -2.00 2.14
C VAL A 91 11.47 -0.50 1.85
N GLN A 92 12.17 -0.17 0.77
CA GLN A 92 12.50 1.19 0.38
C GLN A 92 11.67 1.64 -0.82
N GLN A 93 10.86 2.68 -0.64
CA GLN A 93 10.14 3.36 -1.72
C GLN A 93 11.13 3.90 -2.74
N ARG A 94 10.93 3.50 -3.99
CA ARG A 94 11.65 4.04 -5.16
C ARG A 94 10.79 5.05 -5.90
N TRP A 95 9.48 4.80 -5.95
CA TRP A 95 8.50 5.69 -6.54
C TRP A 95 7.11 5.35 -6.01
N ILE A 96 6.21 6.35 -5.93
CA ILE A 96 4.82 6.14 -5.53
C ILE A 96 3.94 7.12 -6.29
N ALA A 97 2.76 6.67 -6.73
CA ALA A 97 1.83 7.49 -7.47
C ALA A 97 1.40 8.72 -6.65
N PRO A 98 1.28 9.90 -7.27
CA PRO A 98 0.80 11.10 -6.58
C PRO A 98 -0.56 10.88 -5.91
N GLY A 99 -0.66 11.32 -4.66
CA GLY A 99 -1.88 11.19 -3.85
C GLY A 99 -2.09 9.82 -3.19
N LEU A 100 -1.19 8.85 -3.41
CA LEU A 100 -1.16 7.57 -2.69
C LEU A 100 -0.26 7.70 -1.46
N PHE A 101 -0.76 7.25 -0.31
CA PHE A 101 -0.04 7.27 0.96
C PHE A 101 -0.13 5.91 1.64
N GLY A 102 0.99 5.41 2.17
CA GLY A 102 1.03 4.16 2.93
C GLY A 102 1.30 4.43 4.41
N THR A 103 0.42 3.94 5.28
CA THR A 103 0.53 4.06 6.74
C THR A 103 0.61 2.66 7.35
N ILE A 104 1.51 2.45 8.30
CA ILE A 104 1.58 1.17 9.02
C ILE A 104 0.29 1.02 9.84
N GLU A 105 -0.33 -0.15 9.81
CA GLU A 105 -1.50 -0.45 10.62
C GLU A 105 -1.24 -0.16 12.11
N GLY A 106 -2.14 0.54 12.77
CA GLY A 106 -2.00 0.99 14.16
C GLY A 106 -1.11 2.22 14.36
N GLU A 107 -0.43 2.71 13.32
CA GLU A 107 0.28 3.98 13.33
C GLU A 107 -0.56 5.11 12.69
N ILE A 108 -0.26 6.36 13.04
CA ILE A 108 -1.02 7.53 12.56
C ILE A 108 -0.31 8.20 11.38
N ASP A 109 1.02 8.29 11.43
CA ASP A 109 1.79 9.00 10.44
C ASP A 109 2.12 8.10 9.25
N PRO A 110 1.82 8.53 8.01
CA PRO A 110 2.18 7.75 6.82
C PRO A 110 3.70 7.69 6.67
N ILE A 111 4.21 6.54 6.22
CA ILE A 111 5.64 6.30 5.96
C ILE A 111 5.96 6.34 4.47
N PHE A 112 4.98 6.03 3.61
CA PHE A 112 5.10 6.06 2.15
C PHE A 112 4.24 7.17 1.55
N GLY A 113 4.74 7.79 0.48
CA GLY A 113 4.11 8.91 -0.20
C GLY A 113 5.13 9.96 -0.63
N GLU A 114 4.67 10.97 -1.37
CA GLU A 114 5.54 12.02 -1.88
C GLU A 114 6.15 12.84 -0.73
N GLY A 115 7.49 12.90 -0.71
CA GLY A 115 8.29 13.63 0.28
C GLY A 115 8.38 12.97 1.66
N LEU A 116 7.78 11.80 1.88
CA LEU A 116 7.84 11.01 3.13
C LEU A 116 9.15 10.21 3.24
N PRO A 117 9.48 9.65 4.43
CA PRO A 117 10.71 8.87 4.62
C PRO A 117 10.86 7.74 3.59
N GLY A 118 9.73 7.12 3.22
CA GLY A 118 9.69 6.14 2.15
C GLY A 118 10.32 4.82 2.52
N SER A 119 10.25 4.40 3.78
CA SER A 119 10.98 3.21 4.27
C SER A 119 10.21 2.47 5.37
N LEU A 120 10.15 1.15 5.28
CA LEU A 120 9.66 0.24 6.32
C LEU A 120 10.77 -0.76 6.68
N LEU A 121 11.19 -0.78 7.95
CA LEU A 121 12.16 -1.74 8.46
C LEU A 121 11.43 -2.96 9.02
N LEU A 122 11.82 -4.14 8.56
CA LEU A 122 11.50 -5.42 9.18
C LEU A 122 12.74 -5.99 9.85
N ASP A 123 12.60 -6.44 11.09
CA ASP A 123 13.65 -7.05 11.89
C ASP A 123 13.06 -8.00 12.95
N GLN A 124 13.88 -8.53 13.86
CA GLN A 124 13.43 -9.47 14.89
C GLN A 124 12.37 -8.93 15.87
N ASN A 125 12.17 -7.61 15.95
CA ASN A 125 11.13 -7.00 16.79
C ASN A 125 9.87 -6.65 16.00
N ARG A 126 9.95 -6.68 14.67
CA ARG A 126 8.87 -6.40 13.72
C ARG A 126 9.17 -7.22 12.47
N ASP A 127 8.96 -8.52 12.57
CA ASP A 127 9.12 -9.45 11.46
C ASP A 127 7.92 -9.40 10.51
N HIS A 128 6.79 -8.85 10.98
CA HIS A 128 5.56 -8.66 10.22
C HIS A 128 4.99 -7.24 10.36
N ALA A 129 4.50 -6.64 9.27
CA ALA A 129 3.79 -5.36 9.29
C ALA A 129 2.82 -5.20 8.12
N HIS A 130 1.60 -4.76 8.44
CA HIS A 130 0.61 -4.34 7.45
C HIS A 130 0.75 -2.85 7.14
N VAL A 131 0.65 -2.50 5.86
CA VAL A 131 0.64 -1.12 5.37
C VAL A 131 -0.67 -0.88 4.63
N VAL A 132 -1.42 0.10 5.11
CA VAL A 132 -2.67 0.54 4.50
C VAL A 132 -2.35 1.66 3.51
N PHE A 133 -2.48 1.35 2.22
CA PHE A 133 -2.35 2.33 1.15
C PHE A 133 -3.69 3.03 0.92
N THR A 134 -3.71 4.36 0.93
CA THR A 134 -4.93 5.16 0.81
C THR A 134 -4.79 6.30 -0.20
N THR A 135 -5.92 6.64 -0.83
CA THR A 135 -6.03 7.75 -1.81
C THR A 135 -7.40 8.40 -1.73
N THR A 136 -7.46 9.71 -1.98
CA THR A 136 -8.72 10.46 -2.20
C THR A 136 -9.04 10.62 -3.68
N GLN A 137 -8.20 10.08 -4.56
CA GLN A 137 -8.32 10.16 -6.01
C GLN A 137 -8.46 8.75 -6.58
N LEU A 138 -9.64 8.45 -7.10
CA LEU A 138 -9.92 7.19 -7.77
C LEU A 138 -9.21 7.12 -9.12
N GLY A 139 -8.65 5.96 -9.42
CA GLY A 139 -7.88 5.66 -10.62
C GLY A 139 -6.78 4.67 -10.29
N GLU A 140 -6.21 4.05 -11.32
CA GLU A 140 -5.06 3.16 -11.14
C GLU A 140 -3.89 3.90 -10.48
N LYS A 141 -3.39 3.34 -9.39
CA LYS A 141 -2.23 3.84 -8.65
C LYS A 141 -1.14 2.78 -8.70
N TRP A 142 0.09 3.24 -8.55
CA TRP A 142 1.26 2.38 -8.65
C TRP A 142 2.18 2.67 -7.45
N PHE A 143 2.82 1.63 -6.96
CA PHE A 143 3.87 1.73 -5.94
C PHE A 143 5.07 0.90 -6.38
N ARG A 144 6.26 1.51 -6.32
CA ARG A 144 7.52 0.86 -6.67
C ARG A 144 8.45 0.91 -5.49
N PHE A 145 8.99 -0.24 -5.11
CA PHE A 145 9.90 -0.36 -3.98
C PHE A 145 11.05 -1.33 -4.27
N ARG A 146 12.04 -1.34 -3.39
CA ARG A 146 13.19 -2.25 -3.41
C ARG A 146 13.46 -2.73 -1.99
N LEU A 147 13.91 -3.97 -1.84
CA LEU A 147 14.44 -4.46 -0.57
C LEU A 147 15.92 -4.09 -0.47
N GLU A 148 16.30 -3.38 0.58
CA GLU A 148 17.66 -2.87 0.81
C GLU A 148 18.20 -3.27 2.19
N GLY A 149 19.54 -3.30 2.32
CA GLY A 149 20.20 -3.41 3.62
C GLY A 149 19.96 -4.73 4.36
N GLY A 150 19.85 -5.82 3.61
CA GLY A 150 19.51 -7.16 4.09
C GLY A 150 20.60 -7.82 4.91
N LEU A 151 20.17 -8.54 5.95
CA LEU A 151 21.02 -9.40 6.76
C LEU A 151 20.34 -10.76 6.90
N ALA A 152 20.97 -11.82 6.39
CA ALA A 152 20.48 -13.18 6.52
C ALA A 152 20.50 -13.66 7.98
N ALA A 153 19.78 -14.75 8.27
CA ALA A 153 19.70 -15.36 9.60
C ALA A 153 21.08 -15.63 10.24
N ASP A 154 22.09 -15.96 9.43
CA ASP A 154 23.46 -16.25 9.85
C ASP A 154 24.36 -15.00 10.00
N GLY A 155 23.84 -13.81 9.72
CA GLY A 155 24.58 -12.55 9.75
C GLY A 155 25.28 -12.20 8.43
N THR A 156 25.07 -12.97 7.36
CA THR A 156 25.59 -12.64 6.03
C THR A 156 24.89 -11.40 5.47
N ARG A 157 25.69 -10.43 5.01
CA ARG A 157 25.16 -9.24 4.31
C ARG A 157 24.70 -9.63 2.91
N LEU A 158 23.51 -9.19 2.55
CA LEU A 158 22.88 -9.46 1.26
C LEU A 158 22.95 -8.24 0.35
N PHE A 159 22.99 -8.47 -0.96
CA PHE A 159 22.77 -7.45 -1.97
C PHE A 159 21.30 -7.05 -2.03
N ASP A 160 21.06 -5.81 -2.39
CA ASP A 160 19.71 -5.29 -2.60
C ASP A 160 18.97 -6.06 -3.71
N SER A 161 17.65 -6.12 -3.59
CA SER A 161 16.80 -6.75 -4.59
C SER A 161 16.72 -5.93 -5.88
N LYS A 162 16.00 -6.46 -6.87
CA LYS A 162 15.42 -5.67 -7.96
C LYS A 162 14.34 -4.72 -7.45
N ASP A 163 13.84 -3.86 -8.32
CA ASP A 163 12.66 -3.07 -8.02
C ASP A 163 11.39 -3.89 -8.28
N TYR A 164 10.47 -3.89 -7.31
CA TYR A 164 9.16 -4.51 -7.40
C TYR A 164 8.10 -3.44 -7.69
N TRP A 165 7.02 -3.86 -8.37
CA TRP A 165 5.89 -3.01 -8.73
C TRP A 165 4.59 -3.61 -8.22
N ILE A 166 3.76 -2.73 -7.68
CA ILE A 166 2.39 -3.02 -7.30
C ILE A 166 1.49 -2.05 -8.06
N ALA A 167 0.49 -2.58 -8.76
CA ALA A 167 -0.61 -1.82 -9.35
C ALA A 167 -1.82 -1.95 -8.42
N ILE A 168 -2.47 -0.84 -8.12
CA ILE A 168 -3.67 -0.79 -7.29
C ILE A 168 -4.79 -0.16 -8.12
N THR A 169 -5.80 -0.96 -8.45
CA THR A 169 -6.89 -0.56 -9.33
C THR A 169 -8.19 -0.38 -8.55
N PRO A 170 -9.12 0.48 -8.98
CA PRO A 170 -10.45 0.55 -8.37
C PRO A 170 -11.24 -0.75 -8.59
N GLU A 171 -11.89 -1.27 -7.56
CA GLU A 171 -12.82 -2.41 -7.72
C GLU A 171 -13.91 -2.06 -8.76
N PRO A 172 -14.27 -2.98 -9.69
CA PRO A 172 -15.29 -2.72 -10.71
C PRO A 172 -16.64 -2.23 -10.15
N ALA A 173 -17.05 -2.71 -8.97
CA ALA A 173 -18.33 -2.33 -8.34
C ALA A 173 -18.36 -0.84 -7.95
N SER A 174 -17.24 -0.30 -7.46
CA SER A 174 -17.11 1.12 -7.07
C SER A 174 -17.30 2.07 -8.27
N MET A 175 -16.90 1.64 -9.47
CA MET A 175 -17.12 2.38 -10.72
C MET A 175 -18.61 2.46 -11.11
N PHE A 176 -19.39 1.40 -10.87
CA PHE A 176 -20.83 1.41 -11.18
C PHE A 176 -21.63 2.32 -10.25
N ALA A 177 -21.27 2.43 -8.97
CA ALA A 177 -21.91 3.35 -8.03
C ALA A 177 -21.72 4.82 -8.43
N LEU A 178 -20.50 5.19 -8.84
CA LEU A 178 -20.15 6.52 -9.34
C LEU A 178 -20.91 6.87 -10.64
N ALA A 179 -20.98 5.93 -11.59
CA ALA A 179 -21.72 6.12 -12.84
C ALA A 179 -23.23 6.32 -12.60
N THR A 180 -23.80 5.57 -11.66
CA THR A 180 -25.22 5.67 -11.31
C THR A 180 -25.53 6.99 -10.59
N GLY A 181 -24.66 7.42 -9.67
CA GLY A 181 -24.79 8.70 -8.96
C GLY A 181 -24.72 9.93 -9.88
N LEU A 182 -23.79 9.94 -10.83
CA LEU A 182 -23.66 11.02 -11.82
C LEU A 182 -24.85 11.06 -12.81
N GLY A 183 -25.34 9.89 -13.25
CA GLY A 183 -26.52 9.78 -14.09
C GLY A 183 -27.79 10.30 -13.40
N GLY A 184 -27.97 9.97 -12.12
CA GLY A 184 -29.09 10.45 -11.29
C GLY A 184 -29.07 11.97 -11.09
N LEU A 185 -27.90 12.55 -10.80
CA LEU A 185 -27.72 14.00 -10.66
C LEU A 185 -27.99 14.76 -11.96
N ALA A 186 -27.53 14.25 -13.10
CA ALA A 186 -27.81 14.85 -14.41
C ALA A 186 -29.32 14.83 -14.74
N LEU A 187 -30.01 13.74 -14.42
CA LEU A 187 -31.46 13.62 -14.62
C LEU A 187 -32.26 14.51 -13.66
N ALA A 188 -31.84 14.63 -12.40
CA ALA A 188 -32.45 15.52 -11.41
C ALA A 188 -32.32 17.00 -11.82
N ARG A 189 -31.15 17.41 -12.30
CA ARG A 189 -30.90 18.77 -12.83
C ARG A 189 -31.76 19.08 -14.05
N ARG A 190 -31.99 18.09 -14.92
CA ARG A 190 -32.83 18.23 -16.11
C ARG A 190 -34.33 18.33 -15.79
N ARG A 191 -34.78 17.75 -14.68
CA ARG A 191 -36.16 17.90 -14.18
C ARG A 191 -36.40 19.25 -13.49
N LEU A 192 -35.39 19.80 -12.81
CA LEU A 192 -35.47 21.10 -12.15
C LEU A 192 -35.50 22.27 -13.14
N ASN A 193 -34.78 22.19 -14.27
CA ASN A 193 -34.79 23.22 -15.33
C ASN A 193 -36.00 23.13 -16.29
N ARG A 194 -36.98 22.26 -16.02
CA ARG A 194 -38.21 22.11 -16.82
C ARG A 194 -39.47 22.60 -16.09
N LYS A 195 -39.32 23.19 -14.91
CA LYS A 195 -40.34 24.01 -14.24
C LYS A 195 -40.00 25.48 -14.43
#